data_AF-A0A836WRS3-F1
#
_entry.id   AF-A0A836WRS3-F1
#
_cell.length_a   1.000
_cell.length_b   1.000
_cell.length_c   1.000
_cell.angle_alpha   90.00
_cell.angle_beta   90.00
_cell.angle_gamma   90.00
#
_symmetry.space_group_name_H-M   'P 1'
#
loop_
_entity.id
_entity.type
_entity.pdbx_description
1 polymer ?
#
loop_
_entity_poly.entity_id
_entity_poly.type
_entity_poly.pdbx_seq_one_letter_code
_entity_poly.pdbx_strand_id
1 'polypeptide(L)' 'LDMDIVERDIVRSELVMSNEIFLTGTAAEITPIISIDSKKIGNGKPGNITKKMMQEYTDIVMNKNDDYSHWLTEVY' A
#
# COMPACT_ATOMS: atom_id res chain seq x y z
N LEU A 1 -6.70 -9.77 2.40
CA LEU A 1 -5.44 -10.13 3.10
C LEU A 1 -5.78 -10.33 4.56
N ASP A 2 -5.49 -11.50 5.13
CA ASP A 2 -5.75 -11.79 6.55
C ASP A 2 -4.65 -11.17 7.40
N MET A 3 -4.79 -9.87 7.70
CA MET A 3 -3.79 -9.08 8.41
C MET A 3 -4.48 -8.21 9.46
N ASP A 4 -3.96 -8.24 10.68
CA ASP A 4 -4.40 -7.34 11.74
C ASP A 4 -3.99 -5.89 11.43
N ILE A 5 -4.91 -4.97 11.68
CA ILE A 5 -4.71 -3.53 11.50
C ILE A 5 -4.59 -2.89 12.88
N VAL A 6 -3.54 -2.11 13.09
CA VAL A 6 -3.31 -1.36 14.33
C VAL A 6 -3.17 0.12 14.00
N GLU A 7 -4.12 0.93 14.45
CA GLU A 7 -4.04 2.39 14.41
C GLU A 7 -3.44 2.90 15.71
N ARG A 8 -2.30 3.58 15.61
CA ARG A 8 -1.61 4.21 16.74
C ARG A 8 -0.64 5.27 16.26
N ASP A 9 -0.21 6.10 17.18
CA ASP A 9 0.95 6.95 16.95
C ASP A 9 2.21 6.09 16.70
N ILE A 10 2.99 6.52 15.71
CA ILE A 10 4.27 5.93 15.34
C ILE A 10 5.36 7.01 15.39
N VAL A 11 6.56 6.63 15.81
CA VAL A 11 7.72 7.53 15.75
C VAL A 11 8.54 7.28 14.49
N ARG A 12 9.28 8.31 14.04
CA ARG A 12 10.11 8.22 12.82
C ARG A 12 11.09 7.04 12.82
N SER A 13 11.65 6.67 13.97
CA SER A 13 12.57 5.54 14.05
C SER A 13 11.91 4.21 13.69
N GLU A 14 10.62 4.04 13.96
CA GLU A 14 9.88 2.83 13.58
C GLU A 14 9.80 2.70 12.06
N LEU A 15 9.50 3.80 11.35
CA LEU A 15 9.50 3.83 9.89
C LEU A 15 10.82 3.30 9.33
N VAL A 16 11.96 3.79 9.83
CA VAL A 16 13.29 3.37 9.35
C VAL A 16 13.59 1.89 9.66
N MET A 17 12.98 1.33 10.71
CA MET A 17 13.14 -0.08 11.09
C MET A 17 12.11 -1.02 10.45
N SER A 18 11.06 -0.48 9.81
CA SER A 18 10.02 -1.27 9.15
C SER A 18 10.57 -2.13 8.02
N ASN A 19 9.94 -3.29 7.79
CA ASN A 19 10.25 -4.14 6.64
C ASN A 19 9.72 -3.55 5.33
N GLU A 20 8.54 -2.93 5.38
CA GLU A 20 7.86 -2.31 4.24
C GLU A 20 7.17 -1.02 4.69
N ILE A 21 7.13 -0.03 3.80
CA ILE A 21 6.41 1.23 3.97
C ILE A 21 5.79 1.58 2.63
N PHE A 22 4.58 2.11 2.64
CA PHE A 22 3.93 2.65 1.46
C PHE A 22 3.08 3.86 1.85
N LEU A 23 2.82 4.73 0.87
CA LEU A 23 1.83 5.79 0.97
C LEU A 23 0.58 5.38 0.24
N THR A 24 -0.54 5.97 0.64
CA THR A 24 -1.80 5.85 -0.06
C THR A 24 -2.37 7.22 -0.43
N GLY A 25 -3.14 7.30 -1.51
CA GLY A 25 -3.88 8.51 -1.88
C GLY A 25 -4.47 8.38 -3.29
N THR A 26 -5.47 9.18 -3.64
CA THR A 26 -6.17 9.03 -4.94
C THR A 26 -5.23 9.10 -6.15
N ALA A 27 -4.24 10.01 -6.12
CA ALA A 27 -3.27 10.16 -7.21
C ALA A 27 -2.04 9.25 -7.05
N ALA A 28 -1.65 8.95 -5.81
CA ALA A 28 -0.48 8.13 -5.51
C ALA A 28 -0.81 6.62 -5.44
N GLU A 29 -2.09 6.27 -5.44
CA GLU A 29 -2.63 4.93 -5.29
C GLU A 29 -2.02 4.23 -4.07
N ILE A 30 -1.30 3.13 -4.27
CA ILE A 30 -0.43 2.49 -3.27
C ILE A 30 1.00 2.62 -3.77
N THR A 31 1.77 3.54 -3.17
CA THR A 31 3.14 3.84 -3.61
C THR A 31 4.16 3.31 -2.60
N PRO A 32 5.06 2.37 -2.98
CA PRO A 32 6.09 1.86 -2.08
C PRO A 32 7.15 2.92 -1.76
N ILE A 33 7.54 3.03 -0.49
CA ILE A 33 8.69 3.83 -0.04
C ILE A 33 9.87 2.89 0.18
N ILE A 34 10.87 2.96 -0.69
CA ILE A 34 12.08 2.11 -0.62
C ILE A 34 13.24 2.76 0.15
N SER A 35 13.16 4.07 0.44
CA SER A 35 14.18 4.78 1.20
C SER A 35 13.63 6.02 1.91
N ILE A 36 14.22 6.33 3.07
CA ILE A 36 14.00 7.55 3.85
C ILE A 36 15.37 8.08 4.26
N ASP A 37 15.64 9.38 4.03
CA ASP A 37 16.93 10.03 4.35
C ASP A 37 18.18 9.24 3.89
N SER A 38 18.16 8.75 2.65
CA SER A 38 19.24 7.91 2.09
C SER A 38 19.42 6.53 2.76
N LYS A 39 18.60 6.17 3.74
CA LYS A 39 18.55 4.81 4.29
C LYS A 39 17.53 3.99 3.52
N LYS A 40 17.93 2.78 3.09
CA LYS A 40 17.02 1.83 2.45
C LYS A 40 16.08 1.22 3.49
N ILE A 41 14.81 1.09 3.13
CA ILE A 41 13.82 0.34 3.89
C ILE A 41 13.89 -1.12 3.42
N GLY A 42 14.03 -2.06 4.36
CA GLY A 42 14.25 -3.47 4.05
C GLY A 42 15.43 -3.68 3.10
N ASN A 43 15.16 -4.23 1.91
CA ASN A 43 16.18 -4.48 0.87
C ASN A 43 16.25 -3.38 -0.21
N GLY A 44 15.54 -2.27 -0.02
CA GLY A 44 15.46 -1.17 -1.00
C GLY A 44 14.64 -1.51 -2.24
N LYS A 45 13.75 -2.51 -2.16
CA LYS A 45 12.76 -2.84 -3.19
C LYS A 45 11.36 -2.88 -2.57
N PRO A 46 10.29 -2.69 -3.36
CA PRO A 46 8.93 -2.90 -2.86
C PRO A 46 8.78 -4.32 -2.32
N GLY A 47 8.32 -4.44 -1.08
CA GLY A 47 8.13 -5.72 -0.44
C GLY A 47 6.88 -6.46 -0.92
N ASN A 48 6.69 -7.67 -0.43
CA ASN A 48 5.66 -8.57 -0.93
C ASN A 48 4.26 -8.14 -0.52
N ILE A 49 4.10 -7.57 0.69
CA ILE A 49 2.79 -7.11 1.17
C ILE A 49 2.36 -5.90 0.34
N THR A 50 3.26 -4.94 0.15
CA THR A 50 3.02 -3.73 -0.64
C THR A 50 2.65 -4.09 -2.08
N LYS A 51 3.39 -5.01 -2.72
CA LYS A 51 3.06 -5.47 -4.08
C LYS A 51 1.69 -6.13 -4.18
N LYS A 52 1.32 -6.97 -3.21
CA LYS A 52 -0.01 -7.58 -3.16
C LYS A 52 -1.09 -6.52 -3.02
N MET A 53 -0.90 -5.56 -2.12
CA MET A 53 -1.82 -4.43 -1.94
C MET A 53 -1.96 -3.60 -3.23
N MET A 54 -0.86 -3.28 -3.90
CA MET A 54 -0.88 -2.55 -5.18
C MET A 54 -1.71 -3.28 -6.25
N GLN A 55 -1.50 -4.59 -6.39
CA GLN A 55 -2.24 -5.41 -7.34
C GLN A 55 -3.73 -5.46 -6.97
N GLU A 56 -4.05 -5.73 -5.70
CA GLU A 56 -5.43 -5.80 -5.22
C GLU A 56 -6.18 -4.49 -5.44
N TYR A 57 -5.54 -3.35 -5.09
CA TYR A 57 -6.09 -2.02 -5.36
C TYR A 57 -6.35 -1.81 -6.85
N THR A 58 -5.39 -2.18 -7.71
CA THR A 58 -5.52 -2.06 -9.17
C THR A 58 -6.69 -2.88 -9.69
N ASP A 59 -6.85 -4.11 -9.21
CA ASP A 59 -7.93 -5.00 -9.63
C ASP A 59 -9.29 -4.48 -9.15
N ILE A 60 -9.38 -3.91 -7.95
CA ILE A 60 -10.60 -3.26 -7.45
C ILE A 60 -10.97 -2.05 -8.31
N VAL A 61 -10.06 -1.10 -8.53
CA VAL A 61 -10.39 0.13 -9.29
C VAL A 61 -10.64 -0.10 -10.77
N MET A 62 -10.13 -1.21 -11.32
CA MET A 62 -10.36 -1.65 -12.70
C MET A 62 -11.57 -2.60 -12.85
N ASN A 63 -12.40 -2.74 -11.81
CA ASN A 63 -13.57 -3.61 -11.77
C ASN A 63 -13.26 -5.09 -12.11
N LYS A 64 -12.11 -5.60 -11.66
CA LYS A 64 -11.71 -7.01 -11.79
C LYS A 64 -11.94 -7.82 -10.52
N ASN A 65 -12.46 -7.17 -9.47
CA ASN A 65 -12.83 -7.80 -8.21
C ASN A 65 -14.32 -7.49 -7.93
N ASP A 66 -15.17 -8.51 -8.11
CA ASP A 66 -16.62 -8.41 -7.98
C ASP A 66 -17.08 -8.03 -6.56
N ASP A 67 -16.29 -8.39 -5.53
CA ASP A 67 -16.63 -8.08 -4.12
C ASP A 67 -16.68 -6.56 -3.88
N TYR A 68 -15.94 -5.79 -4.68
CA TYR A 68 -15.80 -4.34 -4.55
C TYR A 68 -16.39 -3.54 -5.72
N SER A 69 -17.06 -4.19 -6.67
CA SER A 69 -17.70 -3.48 -7.80
C SER A 69 -18.67 -2.38 -7.34
N HIS A 70 -19.27 -2.53 -6.16
CA HIS A 70 -20.16 -1.54 -5.55
C HIS A 70 -19.46 -0.21 -5.16
N TRP A 71 -18.12 -0.14 -5.15
CA TRP A 71 -17.37 1.10 -4.97
C TRP A 71 -17.26 1.92 -6.26
N LEU A 72 -17.53 1.31 -7.42
CA LEU A 72 -17.39 1.94 -8.72
C LEU A 72 -18.73 2.51 -9.18
N THR A 73 -18.67 3.65 -9.84
CA THR A 73 -19.83 4.26 -10.49
C THR A 73 -19.66 4.17 -12.00
N GLU A 74 -20.52 3.38 -12.64
CA GLU A 74 -20.59 3.31 -14.10
C GLU A 74 -21.10 4.64 -14.66
N VAL A 75 -20.47 5.12 -15.73
CA VAL A 75 -20.78 6.43 -16.34
C VAL A 75 -21.45 6.27 -17.71
N TYR A 76 -21.27 5.12 -18.37
CA TYR A 76 -21.74 4.85 -19.74
C TYR A 76 -22.26 3.43 -19.89
#